data_AF-A0A3B9HPI5-F1
#
_entry.id   AF-A0A3B9HPI5-F1
#
_cell.length_a   1.000
_cell.length_b   1.000
_cell.length_c   1.000
_cell.angle_alpha   90.00
_cell.angle_beta   90.00
_cell.angle_gamma   90.00
#
_symmetry.space_group_name_H-M   'P 1'
#
loop_
_entity.id
_entity.type
_entity.pdbx_description
1 polymer ?
#
loop_
_entity_poly.entity_id
_entity_poly.type
_entity_poly.pdbx_seq_one_letter_code
_entity_poly.pdbx_strand_id
1 'polypeptide(L)'
;EPGKSLNLRLELKLLADVGLVGLPNAGKSTFLRAVSNARPKVADYPFTTLNPSLGIVKPEGLSAFCMADIPGLIEGAHEGAGLGTQFLRHIERTRLLLHLVDVSQLDMENIASNYDVIMSELREFSQELADKPVVVAANKMDLPDSRELFPEFKEALEARGVKVFAVSGATSEGVDDLLKYICQQLQELREPVQIAGNEEEKLYEFLEAYQIEMLSEGHWVVTGPEIERLVAMTDFTSDEAIAVFRRKLKKLGFIEDLTQLDAGEDDVFTIGEMEFAYREFFI
;
A
#
# COMPACT_ATOMS: atom_id res chain seq x y z
N GLU A 1 -30.14 -21.36 -1.25
CA GLU A 1 -30.22 -20.19 -0.35
C GLU A 1 -30.06 -18.91 -1.16
N PRO A 2 -30.66 -17.77 -0.76
CA PRO A 2 -30.48 -16.51 -1.48
C PRO A 2 -29.04 -15.99 -1.31
N GLY A 3 -28.48 -15.44 -2.38
CA GLY A 3 -27.11 -14.89 -2.39
C GLY A 3 -26.96 -13.70 -1.46
N LYS A 4 -25.82 -13.63 -0.75
CA LYS A 4 -25.52 -12.52 0.18
C LYS A 4 -25.11 -11.27 -0.60
N SER A 5 -25.60 -10.11 -0.13
CA SER A 5 -25.19 -8.78 -0.59
C SER A 5 -24.38 -8.09 0.51
N LEU A 6 -23.29 -7.42 0.13
CA LEU A 6 -22.38 -6.72 1.03
C LEU A 6 -22.11 -5.31 0.52
N ASN A 7 -22.06 -4.35 1.43
CA ASN A 7 -21.54 -3.01 1.14
C ASN A 7 -20.09 -2.94 1.60
N LEU A 8 -19.17 -2.83 0.65
CA LEU A 8 -17.74 -2.77 0.92
C LEU A 8 -17.26 -1.32 0.91
N ARG A 9 -16.46 -0.93 1.91
CA ARG A 9 -15.67 0.29 1.88
C ARG A 9 -14.25 -0.09 1.49
N LEU A 10 -13.88 0.25 0.26
CA LEU A 10 -12.54 0.03 -0.27
C LEU A 10 -11.67 1.24 0.07
N GLU A 11 -10.61 1.01 0.84
CA GLU A 11 -9.64 2.03 1.20
C GLU A 11 -8.32 1.66 0.52
N LEU A 12 -7.96 2.40 -0.54
CA LEU A 12 -6.70 2.15 -1.22
C LEU A 12 -5.55 2.67 -0.35
N LYS A 13 -4.59 1.79 -0.03
CA LYS A 13 -3.25 2.20 0.41
C LYS A 13 -2.51 2.85 -0.77
N LEU A 14 -2.92 4.04 -1.19
CA LEU A 14 -2.37 4.71 -2.38
C LEU A 14 -0.97 5.23 -2.10
N LEU A 15 0.00 4.56 -2.72
CA LEU A 15 1.33 5.04 -3.04
C LEU A 15 1.42 5.02 -4.57
N ALA A 16 1.91 6.09 -5.17
CA ALA A 16 1.92 6.21 -6.62
C ALA A 16 2.79 5.13 -7.26
N ASP A 17 2.33 4.53 -8.36
CA ASP A 17 3.13 3.62 -9.18
C ASP A 17 4.27 4.37 -9.87
N VAL A 18 3.98 5.61 -10.30
CA VAL A 18 4.90 6.47 -11.05
C VAL A 18 5.12 7.79 -10.33
N GLY A 19 6.38 8.13 -10.09
CA GLY A 19 6.79 9.43 -9.55
C GLY A 19 7.25 10.37 -10.66
N LEU A 20 6.67 11.57 -10.74
CA LEU A 20 7.15 12.63 -11.63
C LEU A 20 8.30 13.39 -10.97
N VAL A 21 9.41 13.52 -11.68
CA VAL A 21 10.58 14.31 -11.29
C VAL A 21 11.00 15.22 -12.44
N GLY A 22 11.81 16.25 -12.15
CA GLY A 22 12.27 17.22 -13.15
C GLY A 22 12.21 18.64 -12.63
N LEU A 23 13.05 19.53 -13.16
CA LEU A 23 13.22 20.92 -12.68
C LEU A 23 11.92 21.72 -12.54
N PRO A 24 11.94 22.85 -11.82
CA PRO A 24 10.85 23.83 -11.85
C PRO A 24 10.46 24.16 -13.29
N ASN A 25 9.16 24.33 -13.55
CA ASN A 25 8.61 24.65 -14.88
C ASN A 25 8.80 23.59 -15.99
N ALA A 26 9.33 22.40 -15.67
CA ALA A 26 9.38 21.26 -16.61
C ALA A 26 7.99 20.80 -17.11
N GLY A 27 6.92 21.28 -16.47
CA GLY A 27 5.54 21.00 -16.87
C GLY A 27 4.91 19.79 -16.14
N LYS A 28 5.50 19.32 -15.03
CA LYS A 28 5.03 18.17 -14.23
C LYS A 28 3.53 18.21 -13.93
N SER A 29 3.05 19.27 -13.27
CA SER A 29 1.64 19.36 -12.89
C SER A 29 0.71 19.56 -14.09
N THR A 30 1.18 20.17 -15.18
CA THR A 30 0.42 20.28 -16.44
C THR A 30 0.27 18.90 -17.09
N PHE A 31 1.37 18.17 -17.20
CA PHE A 31 1.39 16.81 -17.73
C PHE A 31 0.49 15.89 -16.91
N LEU A 32 0.62 15.89 -15.57
CA LEU A 32 -0.23 15.08 -14.69
C LEU A 32 -1.72 15.36 -14.89
N ARG A 33 -2.10 16.64 -15.07
CA ARG A 33 -3.49 17.02 -15.35
C ARG A 33 -3.95 16.55 -16.73
N ALA A 34 -3.07 16.58 -17.73
CA ALA A 34 -3.38 16.15 -19.09
C ALA A 34 -3.60 14.63 -19.18
N VAL A 35 -2.80 13.83 -18.47
CA VAL A 35 -2.85 12.36 -18.55
C VAL A 35 -3.81 11.71 -17.56
N SER A 36 -4.31 12.45 -16.57
CA SER A 36 -5.17 11.89 -15.51
C SER A 36 -6.65 11.87 -15.93
N ASN A 37 -7.30 10.70 -15.83
CA ASN A 37 -8.71 10.51 -16.17
C ASN A 37 -9.66 11.14 -15.14
N ALA A 38 -9.14 11.52 -13.98
CA ALA A 38 -9.83 12.34 -12.98
C ALA A 38 -9.04 13.62 -12.72
N ARG A 39 -9.69 14.69 -12.24
CA ARG A 39 -8.94 15.86 -11.76
C ARG A 39 -7.95 15.42 -10.69
N PRO A 40 -6.65 15.70 -10.84
CA PRO A 40 -5.66 15.34 -9.83
C PRO A 40 -6.12 15.86 -8.47
N LYS A 41 -6.12 14.96 -7.48
CA LYS A 41 -6.49 15.31 -6.12
C LYS A 41 -5.22 15.62 -5.36
N VAL A 42 -5.24 16.73 -4.64
CA VAL A 42 -4.26 16.99 -3.59
C VAL A 42 -4.54 15.95 -2.51
N ALA A 43 -3.57 15.09 -2.21
CA ALA A 43 -3.74 14.12 -1.14
C ALA A 43 -3.21 14.70 0.17
N ASP A 44 -4.12 14.89 1.11
CA ASP A 44 -3.82 15.34 2.46
C ASP A 44 -3.52 14.13 3.33
N TYR A 45 -2.29 13.63 3.24
CA TYR A 45 -1.84 12.56 4.13
C TYR A 45 -1.52 13.16 5.51
N PRO A 46 -1.92 12.54 6.63
CA PRO A 46 -1.79 13.10 7.98
C PRO A 46 -0.35 13.35 8.47
N PHE A 47 0.64 13.05 7.63
CA PHE A 47 2.06 13.08 7.92
C PHE A 47 2.90 13.82 6.86
N THR A 48 2.27 14.50 5.89
CA THR A 48 2.98 15.26 4.86
C THR A 48 2.79 16.76 5.07
N THR A 49 3.90 17.51 5.10
CA THR A 49 3.88 18.99 5.13
C THR A 49 3.68 19.59 3.73
N LEU A 50 4.04 18.85 2.68
CA LEU A 50 3.73 19.14 1.29
C LEU A 50 2.80 18.07 0.73
N ASN A 51 1.66 18.49 0.18
CA ASN A 51 0.67 17.56 -0.34
C ASN A 51 0.99 17.25 -1.81
N PRO A 52 1.36 16.00 -2.15
CA PRO A 52 1.57 15.62 -3.53
C PRO A 52 0.26 15.72 -4.32
N SER A 53 0.38 16.06 -5.60
CA SER A 53 -0.76 15.95 -6.53
C SER A 53 -0.78 14.54 -7.10
N LEU A 54 -1.88 13.80 -6.91
CA LEU A 54 -2.04 12.46 -7.48
C LEU A 54 -3.06 12.47 -8.61
N GLY A 55 -2.72 11.76 -9.68
CA GLY A 55 -3.61 11.48 -10.81
C GLY A 55 -3.77 9.98 -11.02
N ILE A 56 -4.97 9.55 -11.42
CA ILE A 56 -5.22 8.19 -11.89
C ILE A 56 -5.16 8.23 -13.41
N VAL A 57 -4.18 7.54 -13.97
CA VAL A 57 -3.97 7.46 -15.41
C VAL A 57 -4.54 6.13 -15.90
N LYS A 58 -5.46 6.18 -16.87
CA LYS A 58 -6.04 4.98 -17.46
C LYS A 58 -6.02 5.12 -18.99
N PRO A 59 -4.92 4.67 -19.63
CA PRO A 59 -4.83 4.61 -21.08
C PRO A 59 -5.83 3.60 -21.65
N GLU A 60 -6.26 3.80 -22.88
CA GLU A 60 -7.23 2.92 -23.52
C GLU A 60 -6.66 1.50 -23.70
N GLY A 61 -7.44 0.49 -23.31
CA GLY A 61 -7.04 -0.92 -23.42
C GLY A 61 -5.94 -1.38 -22.46
N LEU A 62 -5.49 -0.52 -21.53
CA LEU A 62 -4.41 -0.82 -20.58
C LEU A 62 -4.88 -0.69 -19.12
N SER A 63 -4.09 -1.27 -18.21
CA SER A 63 -4.32 -1.17 -16.77
C SER A 63 -4.15 0.28 -16.30
N ALA A 64 -5.06 0.71 -15.42
CA ALA A 64 -4.93 1.99 -14.74
C ALA A 64 -3.76 1.94 -13.74
N PHE A 65 -3.10 3.08 -13.53
CA PHE A 65 -2.04 3.23 -12.54
C PHE A 65 -2.10 4.62 -11.89
N CYS A 66 -1.47 4.75 -10.73
CA CYS A 66 -1.40 6.02 -10.02
C CYS A 66 -0.09 6.75 -10.34
N MET A 67 -0.18 8.03 -10.67
CA MET A 67 0.96 8.92 -10.89
C MET A 67 0.93 10.05 -9.87
N ALA A 68 2.06 10.36 -9.26
CA ALA A 68 2.20 11.48 -8.34
C ALA A 68 3.23 12.49 -8.85
N ASP A 69 2.86 13.77 -8.79
CA ASP A 69 3.82 14.87 -8.80
C ASP A 69 4.50 14.89 -7.44
N ILE A 70 5.81 14.71 -7.39
CA ILE A 70 6.58 14.68 -6.15
C ILE A 70 7.07 16.12 -5.86
N PRO A 71 6.38 16.88 -4.99
CA PRO A 71 6.81 18.23 -4.67
C PRO A 71 8.06 18.16 -3.79
N GLY A 72 8.96 19.13 -3.92
CA GLY A 72 9.99 19.34 -2.91
C GLY A 72 11.25 18.48 -2.99
N LEU A 73 11.40 17.51 -3.89
CA LEU A 73 12.73 16.88 -4.13
C LEU A 73 13.79 17.91 -4.59
N ILE A 74 13.33 19.04 -5.16
CA ILE A 74 14.15 20.05 -5.87
C ILE A 74 14.06 21.43 -5.18
N GLU A 75 13.17 21.61 -4.21
CA GLU A 75 12.99 22.87 -3.47
C GLU A 75 13.76 22.86 -2.15
N GLY A 76 15.09 22.74 -2.21
CA GLY A 76 15.93 22.92 -1.02
C GLY A 76 15.68 21.91 0.10
N ALA A 77 15.25 20.68 -0.23
CA ALA A 77 15.06 19.58 0.72
C ALA A 77 16.27 19.34 1.64
N HIS A 78 17.46 19.68 1.15
CA HIS A 78 18.72 19.54 1.86
C HIS A 78 18.94 20.61 2.95
N GLU A 79 18.20 21.73 2.96
CA GLU A 79 18.37 22.85 3.91
C GLU A 79 17.41 22.83 5.11
N GLY A 80 16.83 21.67 5.46
CA GLY A 80 16.16 21.48 6.75
C GLY A 80 14.67 21.86 6.81
N ALA A 81 13.98 21.93 5.67
CA ALA A 81 12.55 22.31 5.60
C ALA A 81 11.54 21.22 6.06
N GLY A 82 11.99 20.12 6.68
CA GLY A 82 11.07 19.18 7.31
C GLY A 82 10.17 18.41 6.32
N LEU A 83 10.73 17.94 5.21
CA LEU A 83 10.13 16.81 4.49
C LEU A 83 10.27 15.58 5.40
N GLY A 84 9.26 15.32 6.23
CA GLY A 84 9.33 14.29 7.26
C GLY A 84 9.74 12.93 6.67
N THR A 85 10.50 12.13 7.44
CA THR A 85 10.98 10.79 7.06
C THR A 85 9.89 9.89 6.48
N GLN A 86 8.63 10.09 6.89
CA GLN A 86 7.49 9.41 6.31
C GLN A 86 7.25 9.80 4.85
N PHE A 87 7.20 11.08 4.46
CA PHE A 87 7.03 11.50 3.05
C PHE A 87 8.07 10.86 2.12
N LEU A 88 9.32 10.76 2.58
CA LEU A 88 10.42 10.15 1.81
C LEU A 88 10.14 8.67 1.53
N ARG A 89 9.66 7.94 2.55
CA ARG A 89 9.21 6.55 2.40
C ARG A 89 8.02 6.39 1.45
N HIS A 90 7.26 7.44 1.14
CA HIS A 90 6.16 7.37 0.17
C HIS A 90 6.67 7.51 -1.26
N ILE A 91 7.69 8.34 -1.49
CA ILE A 91 8.35 8.49 -2.79
C ILE A 91 9.18 7.24 -3.12
N GLU A 92 9.87 6.68 -2.12
CA GLU A 92 10.60 5.41 -2.22
C GLU A 92 9.71 4.21 -2.56
N ARG A 93 8.38 4.34 -2.56
CA ARG A 93 7.48 3.27 -2.97
C ARG A 93 6.98 3.37 -4.41
N THR A 94 7.34 4.43 -5.12
CA THR A 94 7.17 4.49 -6.58
C THR A 94 7.93 3.34 -7.24
N ARG A 95 7.40 2.78 -8.32
CA ARG A 95 8.06 1.65 -9.00
C ARG A 95 8.92 2.14 -10.16
N LEU A 96 8.54 3.29 -10.71
CA LEU A 96 9.18 3.91 -11.86
C LEU A 96 9.19 5.43 -11.66
N LEU A 97 10.28 6.07 -12.08
CA LEU A 97 10.37 7.53 -12.14
C LEU A 97 10.19 7.98 -13.59
N LEU A 98 9.31 8.95 -13.78
CA LEU A 98 9.13 9.65 -15.05
C LEU A 98 9.76 11.04 -14.93
N HIS A 99 10.93 11.20 -15.53
CA HIS A 99 11.67 12.45 -15.53
C HIS A 99 11.19 13.35 -16.68
N LEU A 100 10.47 14.41 -16.36
CA LEU A 100 10.08 15.44 -17.32
C LEU A 100 11.18 16.49 -17.48
N VAL A 101 11.59 16.71 -18.73
CA VAL A 101 12.58 17.72 -19.09
C VAL A 101 11.95 18.69 -20.07
N ASP A 102 12.03 19.99 -19.77
CA ASP A 102 11.69 21.04 -20.74
C ASP A 102 12.86 21.20 -21.72
N VAL A 103 12.65 20.75 -22.95
CA VAL A 103 13.71 20.74 -23.98
C VAL A 103 14.01 22.15 -24.49
N SER A 104 13.04 23.08 -24.45
CA SER A 104 13.23 24.46 -24.93
C SER A 104 14.21 25.28 -24.10
N GLN A 105 14.51 24.83 -22.89
CA GLN A 105 15.41 25.52 -21.96
C GLN A 105 16.77 24.83 -21.82
N LEU A 106 17.06 23.84 -22.68
CA LEU A 106 18.35 23.17 -22.65
C LEU A 106 19.43 24.04 -23.27
N ASP A 107 20.61 23.98 -22.67
CA ASP A 107 21.82 24.57 -23.21
C ASP A 107 22.43 23.57 -24.21
N MET A 108 22.72 23.99 -25.45
CA MET A 108 23.38 23.15 -26.44
C MET A 108 24.77 22.69 -25.97
N GLU A 109 25.48 23.51 -25.19
CA GLU A 109 26.80 23.14 -24.69
C GLU A 109 26.72 22.03 -23.62
N ASN A 110 25.55 21.85 -22.99
CA ASN A 110 25.34 20.84 -21.97
C ASN A 110 23.90 20.30 -21.97
N ILE A 111 23.53 19.67 -23.08
CA ILE A 111 22.15 19.27 -23.35
C ILE A 111 21.60 18.23 -22.36
N ALA A 112 22.50 17.47 -21.72
CA ALA A 112 22.15 16.47 -20.70
C ALA A 112 22.18 17.00 -19.25
N SER A 113 22.59 18.25 -19.02
CA SER A 113 22.75 18.83 -17.67
C SER A 113 21.52 18.68 -16.79
N ASN A 114 20.34 18.94 -17.33
CA ASN A 114 19.07 18.83 -16.60
C ASN A 114 18.84 17.40 -16.08
N TYR A 115 19.13 16.40 -16.92
CA TYR A 115 19.13 15.00 -16.52
C TYR A 115 20.10 14.73 -15.38
N ASP A 116 21.34 15.19 -15.53
CA ASP A 116 22.41 14.93 -14.57
C ASP A 116 22.19 15.60 -13.21
N VAL A 117 21.61 16.81 -13.19
CA VAL A 117 21.24 17.52 -11.95
C VAL A 117 20.22 16.71 -11.17
N ILE A 118 19.10 16.33 -11.79
CA ILE A 118 18.04 15.59 -11.11
C ILE A 118 18.52 14.22 -10.65
N MET A 119 19.31 13.51 -11.47
CA MET A 119 19.87 12.21 -11.06
C MET A 119 20.86 12.34 -9.90
N SER A 120 21.59 13.46 -9.80
CA SER A 120 22.49 13.72 -8.68
C SER A 120 21.70 14.03 -7.41
N GLU A 121 20.66 14.86 -7.50
CA GLU A 121 19.75 15.13 -6.38
C GLU A 121 19.08 13.86 -5.87
N LEU A 122 18.59 12.99 -6.76
CA LEU A 122 18.01 11.70 -6.38
C LEU A 122 19.02 10.81 -5.63
N ARG A 123 20.30 10.79 -6.04
CA ARG A 123 21.36 10.05 -5.35
C ARG A 123 21.69 10.62 -3.99
N GLU A 124 21.79 11.95 -3.88
CA GLU A 124 22.01 12.63 -2.60
C GLU A 124 20.86 12.39 -1.62
N PHE A 125 19.65 12.20 -2.16
CA PHE A 125 18.46 11.92 -1.40
C PHE A 125 18.38 10.47 -0.90
N SER A 126 18.45 9.48 -1.81
CA SER A 126 18.39 8.05 -1.46
C SER A 126 18.91 7.19 -2.60
N GLN A 127 19.82 6.26 -2.27
CA GLN A 127 20.33 5.30 -3.25
C GLN A 127 19.19 4.46 -3.86
N GLU A 128 18.19 4.09 -3.06
CA GLU A 128 17.03 3.32 -3.54
C GLU A 128 16.23 4.07 -4.61
N LEU A 129 16.13 5.41 -4.50
CA LEU A 129 15.46 6.23 -5.50
C LEU A 129 16.29 6.41 -6.78
N ALA A 130 17.60 6.57 -6.62
CA ALA A 130 18.50 6.68 -7.75
C ALA A 130 18.61 5.40 -8.58
N ASP A 131 18.42 4.24 -7.94
CA ASP A 131 18.49 2.92 -8.60
C ASP A 131 17.19 2.54 -9.33
N LYS A 132 16.13 3.35 -9.22
CA LYS A 132 14.86 3.04 -9.87
C LYS A 132 14.95 3.15 -11.39
N PRO A 133 14.15 2.37 -12.12
CA PRO A 133 13.93 2.59 -13.54
C PRO A 133 13.47 4.02 -13.80
N VAL A 134 14.21 4.73 -14.67
CA VAL A 134 13.90 6.09 -15.11
C VAL A 134 13.53 6.08 -16.58
N VAL A 135 12.42 6.75 -16.89
CA VAL A 135 12.01 7.08 -18.26
C VAL A 135 12.00 8.58 -18.39
N VAL A 136 12.55 9.11 -19.49
CA VAL A 136 12.59 10.54 -19.74
C VAL A 136 11.49 10.95 -20.71
N ALA A 137 10.70 11.94 -20.32
CA ALA A 137 9.76 12.64 -21.17
C ALA A 137 10.35 14.01 -21.55
N ALA A 138 10.85 14.10 -22.78
CA ALA A 138 11.24 15.35 -23.43
C ALA A 138 9.97 16.16 -23.73
N ASN A 139 9.61 17.07 -22.83
CA ASN A 139 8.35 17.79 -22.82
C ASN A 139 8.44 19.12 -23.59
N LYS A 140 7.27 19.69 -23.91
CA LYS A 140 7.06 20.94 -24.66
C LYS A 140 7.44 20.87 -26.14
N MET A 141 7.25 19.70 -26.76
CA MET A 141 7.48 19.50 -28.21
C MET A 141 6.56 20.31 -29.14
N ASP A 142 5.59 21.04 -28.59
CA ASP A 142 4.83 22.09 -29.27
C ASP A 142 5.67 23.35 -29.57
N LEU A 143 6.82 23.52 -28.92
CA LEU A 143 7.74 24.63 -29.15
C LEU A 143 8.78 24.30 -30.24
N PRO A 144 9.09 25.23 -31.17
CA PRO A 144 10.11 25.03 -32.20
C PRO A 144 11.49 24.66 -31.64
N ASP A 145 11.97 25.41 -30.64
CA ASP A 145 13.28 25.20 -30.01
C ASP A 145 13.42 23.78 -29.43
N SER A 146 12.32 23.23 -28.88
CA SER A 146 12.31 21.85 -28.39
C SER A 146 12.52 20.83 -29.52
N ARG A 147 11.95 21.08 -30.71
CA ARG A 147 12.11 20.17 -31.86
C ARG A 147 13.52 20.22 -32.43
N GLU A 148 14.18 21.38 -32.38
CA GLU A 148 15.55 21.54 -32.84
C GLU A 148 16.54 20.80 -31.92
N LEU A 149 16.36 20.90 -30.61
CA LEU A 149 17.26 20.32 -29.61
C LEU A 149 16.99 18.83 -29.31
N PHE A 150 15.78 18.34 -29.59
CA PHE A 150 15.38 16.97 -29.25
C PHE A 150 16.28 15.86 -29.82
N PRO A 151 16.73 15.88 -31.08
CA PRO A 151 17.57 14.82 -31.63
C PRO A 151 18.87 14.64 -30.84
N GLU A 152 19.58 15.74 -30.57
CA GLU A 152 20.84 15.73 -29.81
C GLU A 152 20.60 15.33 -28.34
N PHE A 153 19.54 15.85 -27.73
CA PHE A 153 19.14 15.46 -26.37
C PHE A 153 18.84 13.96 -26.25
N LYS A 154 18.07 13.43 -27.20
CA LYS A 154 17.70 12.02 -27.25
C LYS A 154 18.94 11.14 -27.42
N GLU A 155 19.81 11.47 -28.37
CA GLU A 155 21.04 10.72 -28.62
C GLU A 155 21.95 10.69 -27.38
N ALA A 156 22.13 11.84 -26.72
CA ALA A 156 22.95 11.95 -25.53
C ALA A 156 22.47 11.06 -24.36
N LEU A 157 21.15 10.87 -24.21
CA LEU A 157 20.56 10.05 -23.15
C LEU A 157 20.42 8.58 -23.55
N GLU A 158 20.05 8.27 -24.80
CA GLU A 158 19.97 6.89 -25.28
C GLU A 158 21.35 6.23 -25.32
N ALA A 159 22.43 6.99 -25.57
CA ALA A 159 23.81 6.52 -25.44
C ALA A 159 24.15 6.08 -24.00
N ARG A 160 23.39 6.54 -23.00
CA ARG A 160 23.51 6.15 -21.58
C ARG A 160 22.52 5.04 -21.20
N GLY A 161 21.78 4.49 -22.16
CA GLY A 161 20.77 3.46 -21.93
C GLY A 161 19.44 3.99 -21.38
N VAL A 162 19.23 5.31 -21.40
CA VAL A 162 18.00 5.94 -20.87
C VAL A 162 16.97 6.04 -21.99
N LYS A 163 15.76 5.57 -21.73
CA LYS A 163 14.66 5.67 -22.71
C LYS A 163 14.06 7.07 -22.72
N VAL A 164 13.98 7.69 -23.90
CA VAL A 164 13.45 9.05 -24.07
C VAL A 164 12.24 9.06 -25.00
N PHE A 165 11.18 9.77 -24.59
CA PHE A 165 9.98 10.02 -25.39
C PHE A 165 9.80 11.52 -25.62
N ALA A 166 9.58 11.93 -26.86
CA ALA A 166 9.11 13.27 -27.21
C ALA A 166 7.64 13.40 -26.85
N VAL A 167 7.28 14.38 -26.02
CA VAL A 167 5.90 14.63 -25.61
C VAL A 167 5.56 16.11 -25.55
N SER A 168 4.27 16.42 -25.63
CA SER A 168 3.75 17.71 -25.18
C SER A 168 2.57 17.49 -24.26
N GLY A 169 2.73 17.86 -22.99
CA GLY A 169 1.61 17.87 -22.04
C GLY A 169 0.51 18.87 -22.41
N ALA A 170 0.79 19.85 -23.28
CA ALA A 170 -0.20 20.85 -23.71
C ALA A 170 -1.05 20.36 -24.89
N THR A 171 -0.46 19.66 -25.86
CA THR A 171 -1.15 19.17 -27.07
C THR A 171 -1.49 17.68 -27.03
N SER A 172 -1.01 16.96 -26.02
CA SER A 172 -1.05 15.49 -25.91
C SER A 172 -0.24 14.73 -26.96
N GLU A 173 0.60 15.42 -27.74
CA GLU A 173 1.52 14.76 -28.68
C GLU A 173 2.46 13.78 -27.95
N GLY A 174 2.61 12.58 -28.49
CA GLY A 174 3.54 11.55 -27.99
C GLY A 174 3.18 10.91 -26.64
N VAL A 175 2.13 11.39 -25.97
CA VAL A 175 1.72 10.93 -24.64
C VAL A 175 1.29 9.47 -24.66
N ASP A 176 0.50 9.04 -25.64
CA ASP A 176 -0.03 7.67 -25.68
C ASP A 176 1.08 6.61 -25.75
N ASP A 177 2.13 6.85 -26.53
CA ASP A 177 3.24 5.90 -26.67
C ASP A 177 4.11 5.85 -25.41
N LEU A 178 4.29 6.99 -24.74
CA LEU A 178 4.91 7.04 -23.42
C LEU A 178 4.08 6.25 -22.39
N LEU A 179 2.76 6.43 -22.35
CA LEU A 179 1.88 5.74 -21.41
C LEU A 179 1.85 4.23 -21.65
N LYS A 180 1.82 3.78 -22.91
CA LYS A 180 1.94 2.35 -23.25
C LYS A 180 3.24 1.75 -22.73
N TYR A 181 4.35 2.46 -22.93
CA TYR A 181 5.66 2.02 -22.44
C TYR A 181 5.69 1.94 -20.91
N ILE A 182 5.19 2.96 -20.21
CA ILE A 182 5.10 2.96 -18.75
C ILE A 182 4.24 1.78 -18.26
N CYS A 183 3.07 1.54 -18.86
CA CYS A 183 2.23 0.39 -18.49
C CYS A 183 2.97 -0.94 -18.67
N GLN A 184 3.73 -1.11 -19.76
CA GLN A 184 4.54 -2.31 -19.96
C GLN A 184 5.63 -2.44 -18.89
N GLN A 185 6.36 -1.36 -18.59
CA GLN A 185 7.37 -1.36 -17.53
C GLN A 185 6.77 -1.69 -16.17
N LEU A 186 5.61 -1.12 -15.83
CA LEU A 186 4.90 -1.45 -14.59
C LEU A 186 4.39 -2.91 -14.56
N GLN A 187 4.18 -3.57 -15.69
CA GLN A 187 3.85 -5.01 -15.68
C GLN A 187 5.10 -5.88 -15.42
N GLU A 188 6.25 -5.47 -15.96
CA GLU A 188 7.53 -6.18 -15.81
C GLU A 188 8.14 -5.98 -14.42
N LEU A 189 8.12 -4.74 -13.95
CA LEU A 189 8.48 -4.35 -12.59
C LEU A 189 7.35 -4.82 -11.68
N ARG A 190 7.27 -6.13 -11.38
CA ARG A 190 6.29 -6.71 -10.45
C ARG A 190 6.04 -5.75 -9.28
N GLU A 191 4.80 -5.67 -8.79
CA GLU A 191 4.52 -4.96 -7.53
C GLU A 191 5.62 -5.35 -6.54
N PRO A 192 6.28 -4.37 -5.88
CA PRO A 192 7.29 -4.71 -4.89
C PRO A 192 6.66 -5.80 -4.04
N VAL A 193 7.33 -6.96 -3.99
CA VAL A 193 6.94 -8.04 -3.08
C VAL A 193 6.67 -7.31 -1.79
N GLN A 194 5.45 -7.42 -1.27
CA GLN A 194 5.22 -6.95 0.07
C GLN A 194 6.28 -7.68 0.90
N ILE A 195 7.39 -7.00 1.21
CA ILE A 195 8.10 -7.27 2.45
C ILE A 195 6.97 -7.03 3.40
N ALA A 196 6.38 -8.13 3.88
CA ALA A 196 5.33 -8.12 4.86
C ALA A 196 5.80 -7.10 5.86
N GLY A 197 5.17 -5.92 5.80
CA GLY A 197 5.40 -4.91 6.79
C GLY A 197 5.16 -5.66 8.08
N ASN A 198 6.10 -5.56 9.00
CA ASN A 198 5.92 -6.08 10.33
C ASN A 198 4.80 -5.23 10.97
N GLU A 199 3.58 -5.52 10.56
CA GLU A 199 2.28 -5.04 10.99
C GLU A 199 1.42 -6.26 10.78
N GLU A 200 1.16 -6.96 11.88
CA GLU A 200 0.28 -8.10 11.97
C GLU A 200 -0.94 -7.91 11.03
N GLU A 201 -0.92 -8.56 9.86
CA GLU A 201 -2.15 -8.94 9.22
C GLU A 201 -2.81 -9.92 10.19
N LYS A 202 -3.64 -9.37 11.08
CA LYS A 202 -4.63 -10.18 11.78
C LYS A 202 -5.62 -10.60 10.71
N LEU A 203 -5.31 -11.72 10.07
CA LEU A 203 -6.31 -12.58 9.50
C LEU A 203 -7.32 -12.80 10.63
N TYR A 204 -8.48 -12.15 10.57
CA TYR A 204 -9.61 -12.55 11.39
C TYR A 204 -10.13 -13.84 10.77
N GLU A 205 -9.39 -14.94 10.95
CA GLU A 205 -10.05 -16.21 11.08
C GLU A 205 -10.98 -16.07 12.28
N PHE A 206 -12.26 -16.38 12.07
CA PHE A 206 -13.16 -16.62 13.18
C PHE A 206 -12.65 -17.88 13.87
N LEU A 207 -11.64 -17.73 14.72
CA LEU A 207 -11.26 -18.76 15.66
C LEU A 207 -12.44 -18.87 16.61
N GLU A 208 -13.14 -20.00 16.54
CA GLU A 208 -14.14 -20.33 17.54
C GLU A 208 -13.51 -20.19 18.92
N ALA A 209 -14.18 -19.50 19.85
CA ALA A 209 -13.62 -19.19 21.17
C ALA A 209 -13.21 -20.47 21.94
N TYR A 210 -13.84 -21.58 21.59
CA TYR A 210 -13.57 -22.95 22.03
C TYR A 210 -14.16 -23.94 21.03
N GLN A 211 -13.71 -25.19 21.09
CA GLN A 211 -14.26 -26.35 20.40
C GLN A 211 -14.58 -27.43 21.45
N ILE A 212 -15.69 -28.15 21.26
CA ILE A 212 -16.13 -29.22 22.16
C ILE A 212 -16.19 -30.51 21.35
N GLU A 213 -15.40 -31.52 21.74
CA GLU A 213 -15.32 -32.82 21.07
C GLU A 213 -15.59 -33.95 22.06
N MET A 214 -16.41 -34.94 21.68
CA MET A 214 -16.60 -36.16 22.48
C MET A 214 -15.45 -37.14 22.19
N LEU A 215 -14.60 -37.42 23.17
CA LEU A 215 -13.49 -38.38 23.04
C LEU A 215 -13.96 -39.82 23.19
N SER A 216 -14.91 -40.06 24.09
CA SER A 216 -15.54 -41.34 24.35
C SER A 216 -16.91 -41.12 24.98
N GLU A 217 -17.74 -42.15 25.05
CA GLU A 217 -19.09 -42.07 25.65
C GLU A 217 -19.03 -41.42 27.05
N GLY A 218 -19.73 -40.29 27.22
CA GLY A 218 -19.77 -39.52 28.47
C GLY A 218 -18.54 -38.66 28.79
N HIS A 219 -17.54 -38.59 27.90
CA HIS A 219 -16.31 -37.82 28.10
C HIS A 219 -16.08 -36.83 26.94
N TRP A 220 -16.12 -35.54 27.29
CA TRP A 220 -16.01 -34.42 26.37
C TRP A 220 -14.73 -33.64 26.66
N VAL A 221 -14.03 -33.19 25.62
CA VAL A 221 -12.88 -32.31 25.73
C VAL A 221 -13.23 -30.95 25.13
N VAL A 222 -12.92 -29.91 25.89
CA VAL A 222 -13.08 -28.53 25.44
C VAL A 222 -11.70 -27.91 25.27
N THR A 223 -11.37 -27.54 24.03
CA THR A 223 -10.11 -26.87 23.69
C THR A 223 -10.37 -25.45 23.27
N GLY A 224 -9.58 -24.50 23.77
CA GLY A 224 -9.72 -23.11 23.37
C GLY A 224 -8.85 -22.17 24.22
N PRO A 225 -8.09 -21.24 23.61
CA PRO A 225 -7.13 -20.42 24.33
C PRO A 225 -7.77 -19.53 25.40
N GLU A 226 -9.02 -19.08 25.18
CA GLU A 226 -9.73 -18.26 26.15
C GLU A 226 -10.32 -19.10 27.29
N ILE A 227 -10.96 -20.23 26.99
CA ILE A 227 -11.60 -21.08 28.01
C ILE A 227 -10.58 -21.80 28.89
N GLU A 228 -9.49 -22.32 28.32
CA GLU A 228 -8.40 -22.93 29.07
C GLU A 228 -7.74 -21.92 30.01
N ARG A 229 -7.55 -20.68 29.55
CA ARG A 229 -7.02 -19.59 30.37
C ARG A 229 -7.99 -19.21 31.50
N LEU A 230 -9.30 -19.22 31.26
CA LEU A 230 -10.28 -18.96 32.31
C LEU A 230 -10.24 -20.03 33.39
N VAL A 231 -10.13 -21.30 33.01
CA VAL A 231 -10.01 -22.41 33.95
C VAL A 231 -8.70 -22.31 34.74
N ALA A 232 -7.56 -22.15 34.06
CA ALA A 232 -6.25 -22.09 34.71
C ALA A 232 -6.07 -20.91 35.68
N MET A 233 -6.76 -19.78 35.45
CA MET A 233 -6.68 -18.58 36.31
C MET A 233 -7.79 -18.52 37.38
N THR A 234 -8.69 -19.50 37.43
CA THR A 234 -9.79 -19.51 38.41
C THR A 234 -9.41 -20.38 39.61
N ASP A 235 -9.55 -19.80 40.81
CA ASP A 235 -9.47 -20.56 42.06
C ASP A 235 -10.83 -21.21 42.37
N PHE A 236 -10.95 -22.50 42.08
CA PHE A 236 -12.18 -23.26 42.30
C PHE A 236 -12.44 -23.64 43.77
N THR A 237 -11.62 -23.15 44.70
CA THR A 237 -11.92 -23.25 46.14
C THR A 237 -12.69 -22.04 46.67
N SER A 238 -12.88 -21.00 45.85
CA SER A 238 -13.55 -19.75 46.21
C SER A 238 -14.88 -19.57 45.48
N ASP A 239 -15.97 -19.47 46.23
CA ASP A 239 -17.33 -19.23 45.70
C ASP A 239 -17.40 -17.95 44.84
N GLU A 240 -16.65 -16.91 45.21
CA GLU A 240 -16.61 -15.64 44.47
C GLU A 240 -15.92 -15.81 43.11
N ALA A 241 -14.82 -16.58 43.07
CA ALA A 241 -14.09 -16.87 41.84
C ALA A 241 -14.92 -17.76 40.89
N ILE A 242 -15.64 -18.75 41.43
CA ILE A 242 -16.58 -19.60 40.67
C ILE A 242 -17.70 -18.74 40.05
N ALA A 243 -18.27 -17.80 40.81
CA ALA A 243 -19.31 -16.91 40.29
C ALA A 243 -18.79 -15.97 39.19
N VAL A 244 -17.54 -15.52 39.27
CA VAL A 244 -16.88 -14.75 38.19
C VAL A 244 -16.65 -15.62 36.96
N PHE A 245 -16.16 -16.85 37.15
CA PHE A 245 -15.93 -17.82 36.09
C PHE A 245 -17.20 -18.13 35.30
N ARG A 246 -18.31 -18.44 35.99
CA ARG A 246 -19.62 -18.70 35.35
C ARG A 246 -20.14 -17.51 34.54
N ARG A 247 -20.01 -16.29 35.07
CA ARG A 247 -20.40 -15.08 34.31
C ARG A 247 -19.59 -14.90 33.03
N LYS A 248 -18.32 -15.32 33.02
CA LYS A 248 -17.47 -15.28 31.83
C LYS A 248 -17.84 -16.38 30.84
N LEU A 249 -18.10 -17.61 31.29
CA LEU A 249 -18.60 -18.70 30.43
C LEU A 249 -19.91 -18.33 29.73
N LYS A 250 -20.87 -17.74 30.45
CA LYS A 250 -22.12 -17.26 29.85
C LYS A 250 -21.93 -16.16 28.82
N LYS A 251 -20.94 -15.26 29.02
CA LYS A 251 -20.61 -14.24 28.01
C LYS A 251 -19.95 -14.81 26.76
N LEU A 252 -19.26 -15.94 26.91
CA LEU A 252 -18.63 -16.65 25.79
C LEU A 252 -19.62 -17.49 24.97
N GLY A 253 -20.87 -17.67 25.44
CA GLY A 253 -21.85 -18.54 24.79
C GLY A 253 -21.71 -20.02 25.15
N PHE A 254 -20.75 -20.38 26.01
CA PHE A 254 -20.42 -21.76 26.34
C PHE A 254 -21.58 -22.52 26.99
N ILE A 255 -22.35 -21.84 27.84
CA ILE A 255 -23.50 -22.45 28.52
C ILE A 255 -24.61 -22.78 27.52
N GLU A 256 -24.88 -21.86 26.59
CA GLU A 256 -25.86 -22.07 25.53
C GLU A 256 -25.43 -23.20 24.57
N ASP A 257 -24.14 -23.30 24.25
CA ASP A 257 -23.61 -24.37 23.40
C ASP A 257 -23.65 -25.74 24.08
N LEU A 258 -23.36 -25.81 25.38
CA LEU A 258 -23.50 -27.04 26.17
C LEU A 258 -24.93 -27.61 26.12
N THR A 259 -25.96 -26.74 26.16
CA THR A 259 -27.37 -27.20 26.09
C THR A 259 -27.78 -27.78 24.74
N GLN A 260 -26.98 -27.56 23.69
CA GLN A 260 -27.22 -28.12 22.36
C GLN A 260 -26.55 -29.49 22.17
N LEU A 261 -25.73 -29.93 23.13
CA LEU A 261 -25.08 -31.23 23.12
C LEU A 261 -26.01 -32.30 23.70
N ASP A 262 -25.89 -33.52 23.20
CA ASP A 262 -26.54 -34.71 23.76
C ASP A 262 -25.72 -35.28 24.92
N ALA A 263 -25.44 -34.43 25.92
CA ALA A 263 -24.64 -34.78 27.09
C ALA A 263 -25.53 -35.16 28.28
N GLY A 264 -25.17 -36.24 28.99
CA GLY A 264 -25.80 -36.67 30.22
C GLY A 264 -25.45 -35.77 31.43
N GLU A 265 -26.28 -35.79 32.47
CA GLU A 265 -26.03 -35.00 33.70
C GLU A 265 -24.72 -35.38 34.43
N ASP A 266 -24.28 -36.62 34.24
CA ASP A 266 -23.06 -37.20 34.82
C ASP A 266 -21.88 -37.22 33.83
N ASP A 267 -22.05 -36.65 32.62
CA ASP A 267 -20.96 -36.54 31.64
C ASP A 267 -19.85 -35.61 32.16
N VAL A 268 -18.62 -35.94 31.80
CA VAL A 268 -17.42 -35.22 32.23
C VAL A 268 -16.87 -34.38 31.09
N PHE A 269 -16.60 -33.10 31.38
CA PHE A 269 -15.98 -32.15 30.47
C PHE A 269 -14.58 -31.81 30.97
N THR A 270 -13.57 -32.16 30.18
CA THR A 270 -12.16 -31.84 30.45
C THR A 270 -11.78 -30.53 29.75
N ILE A 271 -11.24 -29.59 30.51
CA ILE A 271 -10.73 -28.30 30.01
C ILE A 271 -9.33 -28.08 30.59
N GLY A 272 -8.29 -28.19 29.75
CA GLY A 272 -6.90 -28.19 30.21
C GLY A 272 -6.63 -29.38 31.15
N GLU A 273 -6.16 -29.11 32.36
CA GLU A 273 -5.86 -30.14 33.38
C GLU A 273 -7.04 -30.41 34.34
N MET A 274 -8.19 -29.76 34.13
CA MET A 274 -9.34 -29.89 35.02
C MET A 274 -10.51 -30.64 34.37
N GLU A 275 -11.30 -31.30 35.21
CA GLU A 275 -12.52 -32.01 34.83
C GLU A 275 -13.72 -31.44 35.59
N PHE A 276 -14.84 -31.31 34.90
CA PHE A 276 -16.09 -30.80 35.44
C PHE A 276 -17.23 -31.73 35.07
N ALA A 277 -18.14 -32.03 36.00
CA ALA A 277 -19.39 -32.69 35.63
C ALA A 277 -20.31 -31.69 34.90
N TYR A 278 -21.06 -32.16 33.90
CA TYR A 278 -21.98 -31.33 33.11
C TYR A 278 -22.90 -30.46 33.98
N ARG A 279 -23.45 -31.05 35.06
CA ARG A 279 -24.31 -30.35 36.03
C ARG A 279 -23.66 -29.13 36.70
N GLU A 280 -22.34 -29.11 36.87
CA GLU A 280 -21.63 -28.05 37.60
C GLU A 280 -21.65 -26.70 36.87
N PHE A 281 -21.93 -26.72 35.56
CA PHE A 281 -22.10 -25.53 34.73
C PHE A 281 -23.47 -24.86 34.88
N PHE A 282 -24.47 -25.56 35.45
CA PHE A 282 -25.87 -25.09 35.53
C PHE A 282 -26.38 -24.83 36.96
N ILE A 283 -25.62 -25.23 37.98
CA ILE A 283 -25.86 -24.90 39.40
C ILE A 283 -25.45 -23.45 39.68
#